data_AF-A0A8D9HDX5-F1
#
_entry.id   AF-A0A8D9HDX5-F1
#
_cell.length_a   1.000
_cell.length_b   1.000
_cell.length_c   1.000
_cell.angle_alpha   90.00
_cell.angle_beta   90.00
_cell.angle_gamma   90.00
#
_symmetry.space_group_name_H-M   'P 1'
#
loop_
_entity.id
_entity.type
_entity.pdbx_description
1 polymer ?
#
loop_
_entity_poly.entity_id
_entity_poly.type
_entity_poly.pdbx_seq_one_letter_code
_entity_poly.pdbx_strand_id
1 'polypeptide(L)'
;MALVAVLEVDLRALFAEAPRRYPVVKDGAEQAILKLRSSSSASDLSSNEDILRIFLTACGVRNTKLSVIGLSCLQNLISHDAVEPSSLKEILATLKYWSSRIEPLALLMALVSFSSLVFSFT
;
A
#
# COMPACT_ATOMS: atom_id res chain seq x y z
N MET A 1 -5.89 8.05 -13.26
CA MET A 1 -5.08 6.84 -13.57
C MET A 1 -5.85 5.63 -13.05
N ALA A 2 -5.88 4.51 -13.75
CA ALA A 2 -6.56 3.31 -13.23
C ALA A 2 -5.77 2.75 -12.02
N LEU A 3 -6.42 2.62 -10.86
CA LEU A 3 -5.86 2.08 -9.61
C LEU A 3 -4.99 0.83 -9.85
N VAL A 4 -5.53 -0.12 -10.62
CA VAL A 4 -4.86 -1.39 -10.99
C VAL A 4 -3.50 -1.17 -11.65
N ALA A 5 -3.36 -0.18 -12.54
CA ALA A 5 -2.08 0.10 -13.19
C ALA A 5 -1.04 0.64 -12.21
N VAL A 6 -1.45 1.45 -11.23
CA VAL A 6 -0.56 2.01 -10.20
C VAL A 6 -0.09 0.90 -9.26
N LEU A 7 -1.01 0.06 -8.78
CA LEU A 7 -0.69 -1.09 -7.94
C LEU A 7 0.24 -2.09 -8.64
N GLU A 8 0.04 -2.34 -9.93
CA GLU A 8 0.93 -3.24 -10.68
C GLU A 8 2.36 -2.69 -10.75
N VAL A 9 2.51 -1.36 -10.93
CA VAL A 9 3.82 -0.69 -10.93
C VAL A 9 4.46 -0.76 -9.54
N ASP A 10 3.72 -0.45 -8.48
CA ASP A 10 4.21 -0.49 -7.10
C ASP A 10 4.58 -1.91 -6.66
N LEU A 11 3.80 -2.92 -7.04
CA LEU A 11 4.11 -4.33 -6.77
C LEU A 11 5.35 -4.80 -7.53
N ARG A 12 5.54 -4.39 -8.79
CA ARG A 12 6.79 -4.66 -9.51
C ARG A 12 7.97 -3.96 -8.84
N ALA A 13 7.79 -2.74 -8.36
CA ALA A 13 8.83 -2.03 -7.61
C ALA A 13 9.16 -2.75 -6.30
N LEU A 14 8.16 -3.24 -5.54
CA LEU A 14 8.36 -4.07 -4.36
C LEU A 14 9.13 -5.35 -4.68
N PHE A 15 8.77 -6.04 -5.77
CA PHE A 15 9.45 -7.25 -6.20
C PHE A 15 10.92 -6.99 -6.56
N ALA A 16 11.19 -5.89 -7.27
CA ALA A 16 12.55 -5.50 -7.64
C ALA A 16 13.38 -5.03 -6.43
N GLU A 17 12.75 -4.35 -5.48
CA GLU A 17 13.37 -3.79 -4.27
C GLU A 17 13.47 -4.82 -3.12
N ALA A 18 12.87 -6.01 -3.28
CA ALA A 18 13.00 -7.15 -2.38
C ALA A 18 14.06 -8.14 -2.91
N PRO A 19 15.37 -7.91 -2.68
CA PRO A 19 16.40 -8.89 -3.01
C PRO A 19 16.23 -10.15 -2.16
N ARG A 20 17.10 -11.16 -2.34
CA ARG A 20 17.12 -12.44 -1.57
C ARG A 20 16.98 -12.33 -0.04
N ARG A 21 17.14 -11.14 0.53
CA ARG A 21 16.94 -10.82 1.95
C ARG A 21 15.48 -10.81 2.40
N TYR A 22 14.52 -10.58 1.50
CA TYR A 22 13.09 -10.50 1.84
C TYR A 22 12.24 -11.42 0.94
N PRO A 23 12.47 -12.75 1.00
CA PRO A 23 11.76 -13.70 0.15
C PRO A 23 10.24 -13.63 0.34
N VAL A 24 9.76 -13.34 1.54
CA VAL A 24 8.33 -13.21 1.85
C VAL A 24 7.67 -12.05 1.10
N VAL A 25 8.33 -10.89 1.06
CA VAL A 25 7.81 -9.71 0.34
C VAL A 25 7.89 -9.93 -1.16
N LYS A 26 8.97 -10.55 -1.64
CA LYS A 26 9.14 -10.87 -3.05
C LYS A 26 8.06 -11.85 -3.54
N ASP A 27 7.89 -12.97 -2.87
CA ASP A 27 6.93 -14.01 -3.25
C ASP A 27 5.49 -13.48 -3.19
N GLY A 28 5.14 -12.80 -2.09
CA GLY A 28 3.82 -12.22 -1.98
C GLY A 28 3.57 -11.06 -2.95
N ALA A 29 4.60 -10.31 -3.38
CA ALA A 29 4.44 -9.31 -4.44
C ALA A 29 4.15 -9.97 -5.79
N GLU A 30 4.83 -11.08 -6.11
CA GLU A 30 4.56 -11.87 -7.32
C GLU A 30 3.13 -12.45 -7.31
N GLN A 31 2.71 -13.04 -6.19
CA GLN A 31 1.35 -13.54 -5.99
C GLN A 31 0.30 -12.42 -6.11
N ALA A 32 0.58 -11.26 -5.51
CA ALA A 32 -0.30 -10.10 -5.60
C ALA A 32 -0.44 -9.60 -7.05
N ILE A 33 0.63 -9.57 -7.86
CA ILE A 33 0.55 -9.19 -9.28
C ILE A 33 -0.34 -10.16 -10.07
N LEU A 34 -0.21 -11.46 -9.84
CA LEU A 34 -1.04 -12.47 -10.51
C LEU A 34 -2.53 -12.33 -10.14
N LYS A 35 -2.81 -12.07 -8.86
CA LYS A 35 -4.17 -11.77 -8.39
C LYS A 35 -4.69 -10.47 -8.97
N LEU A 36 -3.87 -9.42 -9.00
CA LEU A 36 -4.25 -8.11 -9.53
C LEU A 36 -4.58 -8.17 -11.02
N ARG A 37 -3.88 -9.00 -11.80
CA ARG A 37 -4.22 -9.27 -13.22
C ARG A 37 -5.51 -10.08 -13.38
N SER A 38 -5.86 -10.89 -12.40
CA SER A 38 -7.08 -11.70 -12.40
C SER A 38 -8.29 -10.88 -11.94
N SER A 39 -8.08 -9.85 -11.12
CA SER A 39 -9.09 -8.88 -10.71
C SER A 39 -9.24 -7.76 -11.75
N SER A 40 -10.46 -7.52 -12.23
CA SER A 40 -10.73 -6.44 -13.20
C SER A 40 -11.21 -5.13 -12.55
N SER A 41 -11.56 -5.14 -11.27
CA SER A 41 -12.14 -3.98 -10.59
C SER A 41 -11.51 -3.68 -9.23
N ALA A 42 -11.64 -2.43 -8.77
CA ALA A 42 -11.21 -2.00 -7.44
C ALA A 42 -11.97 -2.73 -6.33
N SER A 43 -13.24 -3.08 -6.57
CA SER A 43 -14.09 -3.82 -5.62
C SER A 43 -13.59 -5.25 -5.39
N ASP A 44 -13.13 -5.92 -6.45
CA ASP A 44 -12.50 -7.24 -6.33
C ASP A 44 -11.20 -7.17 -5.51
N LEU A 45 -10.51 -6.04 -5.61
CA LEU A 45 -9.28 -5.78 -4.87
C LEU A 45 -9.55 -5.53 -3.38
N SER A 46 -10.62 -4.80 -3.04
CA SER A 46 -11.03 -4.58 -1.64
C SER A 46 -11.28 -5.88 -0.89
N SER A 47 -11.81 -6.90 -1.58
CA SER A 47 -12.06 -8.22 -1.00
C SER A 47 -10.79 -9.08 -0.85
N ASN A 48 -9.67 -8.68 -1.47
CA ASN A 48 -8.41 -9.41 -1.42
C ASN A 48 -7.47 -8.88 -0.33
N GLU A 49 -7.70 -9.30 0.91
CA GLU A 49 -6.85 -8.97 2.05
C GLU A 49 -5.37 -9.36 1.87
N ASP A 50 -5.06 -10.35 1.04
CA ASP A 50 -3.68 -10.77 0.77
C ASP A 50 -2.85 -9.66 0.13
N ILE A 51 -3.47 -8.86 -0.73
CA ILE A 51 -2.80 -7.74 -1.40
C ILE A 51 -2.54 -6.62 -0.40
N LEU A 52 -3.51 -6.33 0.48
CA LEU A 52 -3.30 -5.41 1.60
C LEU A 52 -2.19 -5.89 2.55
N ARG A 53 -2.19 -7.17 2.90
CA ARG A 53 -1.14 -7.75 3.76
C ARG A 53 0.24 -7.61 3.18
N ILE A 54 0.42 -7.74 1.86
CA ILE A 54 1.77 -7.60 1.30
C ILE A 54 2.30 -6.19 1.45
N PHE A 55 1.45 -5.17 1.28
CA PHE A 55 1.84 -3.78 1.49
C PHE A 55 2.11 -3.47 2.95
N LEU A 56 1.31 -4.00 3.88
CA LEU A 56 1.55 -3.87 5.31
C LEU A 56 2.86 -4.57 5.73
N THR A 57 3.13 -5.75 5.17
CA THR A 57 4.36 -6.50 5.38
C THR A 57 5.56 -5.73 4.82
N ALA A 58 5.44 -5.16 3.62
CA ALA A 58 6.44 -4.31 2.99
C ALA A 58 6.71 -3.02 3.77
N CYS A 59 5.66 -2.44 4.36
CA CYS A 59 5.80 -1.35 5.31
C CYS A 59 6.66 -1.79 6.49
N GLY A 60 6.36 -2.91 7.14
CA GLY A 60 7.08 -3.40 8.33
C GLY A 60 8.56 -3.76 8.15
N VAL A 61 9.10 -3.77 6.93
CA VAL A 61 10.50 -4.10 6.65
C VAL A 61 11.42 -2.96 7.08
N ARG A 62 12.64 -3.25 7.55
CA ARG A 62 13.66 -2.23 7.90
C ARG A 62 14.27 -1.50 6.69
N ASN A 63 13.65 -1.55 5.52
CA ASN A 63 14.13 -0.89 4.31
C ASN A 63 13.21 0.28 3.99
N THR A 64 13.73 1.51 4.11
CA THR A 64 13.00 2.75 3.82
C THR A 64 12.39 2.78 2.43
N LYS A 65 13.05 2.20 1.41
CA LYS A 65 12.49 2.17 0.04
C LYS A 65 11.27 1.26 -0.08
N LEU A 66 11.33 0.06 0.50
CA LEU A 66 10.19 -0.87 0.53
C LEU A 66 9.02 -0.27 1.29
N SER A 67 9.30 0.37 2.43
CA SER A 67 8.26 1.02 3.23
C SER A 67 7.62 2.19 2.49
N VAL A 68 8.39 3.02 1.76
CA VAL A 68 7.84 4.14 0.96
C VAL A 68 6.94 3.63 -0.16
N ILE A 69 7.34 2.58 -0.89
CA ILE A 69 6.51 2.00 -1.96
C ILE A 69 5.22 1.40 -1.37
N GLY A 70 5.33 0.67 -0.26
CA GLY A 70 4.17 0.11 0.45
C GLY A 70 3.20 1.18 0.92
N LEU A 71 3.71 2.28 1.50
CA LEU A 71 2.89 3.41 1.96
C LEU A 71 2.19 4.13 0.79
N SER A 72 2.89 4.34 -0.34
CA SER A 72 2.31 4.91 -1.56
C SER A 72 1.14 4.06 -2.06
N CYS A 73 1.31 2.74 -2.06
CA CYS A 73 0.27 1.82 -2.53
C CYS A 73 -0.95 1.81 -1.60
N LEU A 74 -0.73 1.80 -0.28
CA LEU A 74 -1.80 1.92 0.73
C LEU A 74 -2.59 3.22 0.57
N GLN A 75 -1.89 4.32 0.27
CA GLN A 75 -2.53 5.61 0.03
C GLN A 75 -3.41 5.58 -1.25
N ASN A 76 -2.93 4.97 -2.33
CA ASN A 76 -3.70 4.80 -3.56
C ASN A 76 -4.94 3.92 -3.34
N LEU A 77 -4.82 2.85 -2.55
CA LEU A 77 -5.93 1.98 -2.17
C LEU A 77 -7.01 2.73 -1.39
N ILE A 78 -6.61 3.53 -0.39
CA ILE A 78 -7.55 4.36 0.40
C ILE A 78 -8.23 5.41 -0.49
N SER A 79 -7.46 6.08 -1.37
CA SER A 79 -7.98 7.15 -2.22
C SER A 79 -9.01 6.67 -3.26
N HIS A 80 -9.03 5.36 -3.54
CA HIS A 80 -9.95 4.72 -4.48
C HIS A 80 -11.01 3.84 -3.79
N ASP A 81 -11.18 3.92 -2.47
CA ASP A 81 -12.12 3.11 -1.67
C ASP A 81 -11.95 1.58 -1.88
N ALA A 82 -10.72 1.15 -2.20
CA ALA A 82 -10.38 -0.25 -2.45
C ALA A 82 -9.94 -0.99 -1.18
N VAL A 83 -10.45 -0.57 -0.01
CA VAL A 83 -10.07 -1.07 1.32
C VAL A 83 -11.30 -1.27 2.16
N GLU A 84 -11.41 -2.44 2.80
CA GLU A 84 -12.48 -2.68 3.76
C GLU A 84 -12.31 -1.80 5.03
N PRO A 85 -13.39 -1.22 5.59
CA PRO A 85 -13.32 -0.41 6.80
C PRO A 85 -12.66 -1.12 8.01
N SER A 86 -12.71 -2.45 8.07
CA SER A 86 -12.03 -3.26 9.09
C SER A 86 -10.51 -3.11 9.02
N SER A 87 -9.95 -3.14 7.81
CA SER A 87 -8.50 -3.02 7.55
C SER A 87 -8.00 -1.58 7.62
N LEU A 88 -8.90 -0.60 7.44
CA LEU A 88 -8.58 0.83 7.48
C LEU A 88 -7.95 1.25 8.82
N LYS A 89 -8.39 0.66 9.93
CA LYS A 89 -7.79 0.86 11.26
C LYS A 89 -6.32 0.44 11.31
N GLU A 90 -6.00 -0.69 10.68
CA GLU A 90 -4.65 -1.26 10.63
C GLU A 90 -3.72 -0.41 9.76
N ILE A 91 -4.24 0.08 8.62
CA ILE A 91 -3.49 0.97 7.73
C ILE A 91 -3.21 2.31 8.41
N LEU A 92 -4.20 2.90 9.08
CA LEU A 92 -4.02 4.14 9.86
C LEU A 92 -3.02 3.96 11.00
N ALA A 93 -3.06 2.83 11.70
CA ALA A 93 -2.08 2.53 12.74
C ALA A 93 -0.65 2.44 12.16
N THR A 94 -0.51 1.80 11.00
CA THR A 94 0.77 1.69 10.27
C THR A 94 1.27 3.06 9.83
N LEU A 95 0.42 3.88 9.21
CA LEU A 95 0.73 5.27 8.83
C LEU A 95 1.17 6.11 10.02
N LYS A 96 0.45 6.02 11.14
CA LYS A 96 0.78 6.76 12.37
C LYS A 96 2.13 6.34 12.95
N TYR A 97 2.44 5.05 12.90
CA TYR A 97 3.75 4.53 13.31
C TYR A 97 4.88 5.06 12.44
N TRP A 98 4.69 5.14 11.11
CA TRP A 98 5.67 5.72 10.20
C TRP A 98 5.81 7.24 10.35
N SER A 99 4.71 7.95 10.61
CA SER A 99 4.72 9.39 10.91
C SER A 99 5.50 9.73 12.18
N SER A 100 5.55 8.83 13.16
CA SER A 100 6.36 9.01 14.38
C SER A 100 7.85 8.70 14.15
N ARG A 101 8.17 7.90 13.12
CA ARG A 101 9.53 7.42 12.81
C ARG A 101 10.26 8.26 11.76
N ILE A 102 9.55 8.87 10.82
CA ILE A 102 10.10 9.54 9.63
C ILE A 102 9.74 11.03 9.69
N GLU A 103 10.71 11.85 10.07
CA GLU A 103 10.71 13.32 9.84
C GLU A 103 10.65 13.63 8.31
N PRO A 104 10.43 14.89 7.92
CA PRO A 104 9.36 15.48 7.06
C PRO A 104 8.72 14.68 5.89
N LEU A 105 9.23 13.52 5.48
CA LEU A 105 8.70 12.77 4.33
C LEU A 105 7.32 12.15 4.63
N ALA A 106 7.10 11.68 5.86
CA ALA A 106 5.80 11.18 6.29
C ALA A 106 4.78 12.30 6.56
N LEU A 107 5.23 13.52 6.91
CA LEU A 107 4.37 14.71 6.96
C LEU A 107 3.78 15.02 5.59
N LEU A 108 4.56 14.82 4.52
CA LEU A 108 4.09 15.03 3.15
C LEU A 108 3.04 13.97 2.75
N MET A 109 3.27 12.70 3.07
CA MET A 109 2.27 11.63 2.88
C MET A 109 1.01 11.83 3.75
N ALA A 110 1.18 12.26 5.01
CA ALA A 110 0.09 12.57 5.93
C ALA A 110 -0.72 13.81 5.48
N LEU A 111 -0.07 14.84 4.93
CA LEU A 111 -0.71 16.01 4.32
C LEU A 111 -1.53 15.61 3.08
N VAL A 112 -0.99 14.74 2.22
CA VAL A 112 -1.74 14.21 1.06
C VAL A 112 -2.93 13.37 1.53
N SER A 113 -2.79 12.59 2.61
CA SER A 113 -3.90 11.86 3.21
C SER A 113 -4.94 12.81 3.81
N PHE A 114 -4.53 13.91 4.45
CA PHE A 114 -5.43 14.92 5.03
C PHE A 114 -6.18 15.69 3.94
N SER A 115 -5.54 16.04 2.83
CA SER A 115 -6.20 16.74 1.72
C SER A 115 -7.23 15.86 1.00
N SER A 116 -6.95 14.57 0.79
CA SER A 116 -7.91 13.66 0.16
C SER A 116 -9.02 13.21 1.10
N LEU A 117 -8.74 12.98 2.41
CA LEU A 117 -9.79 12.62 3.37
C LEU A 117 -10.76 13.78 3.62
N VAL A 118 -10.28 15.02 3.69
CA VAL A 118 -11.14 16.20 3.86
C VAL A 118 -12.04 16.41 2.64
N PHE A 119 -11.56 16.05 1.44
CA PHE A 119 -12.34 16.20 0.19
C PHE A 119 -13.34 15.06 -0.05
N SER A 120 -13.09 13.84 0.44
CA SER A 120 -14.06 12.73 0.34
C SER A 120 -15.14 12.72 1.43
N PHE A 121 -14.97 13.46 2.54
CA PHE A 121 -15.89 13.47 3.68
C PHE A 121 -16.68 14.78 3.86
N THR A 122 -16.62 15.70 2.90
CA THR A 122 -17.43 16.94 2.82
C THR A 122 -18.35 16.88 1.61
#